data_AF-A0A2M7QJL0-F1
#
_entry.id   AF-A0A2M7QJL0-F1
#
_cell.length_a   1.000
_cell.length_b   1.000
_cell.length_c   1.000
_cell.angle_alpha   90.00
_cell.angle_beta   90.00
_cell.angle_gamma   90.00
#
_symmetry.space_group_name_H-M   'P 1'
#
loop_
_entity.id
_entity.type
_entity.pdbx_description
1 polymer ?
#
loop_
_entity_poly.entity_id
_entity_poly.type
_entity_poly.pdbx_seq_one_letter_code
_entity_poly.pdbx_strand_id
1 'polypeptide(L)'
;NIDNQIVLHCSTCGSSFFDKGIIDHISPVSARKLAEDAQGNYVLGQQKTCPKDHSPLTAPPDTHNPSPKALLLTCPTCEGIFIYPDDLLKYKHISPKKAVFSPITRLLPAPKTLFLLSTFAVLSLAVLLNINTISRNYSGTTRANDIISSVTTTSDDNKRYVFLYFKTVTPFATSIKFNDKTTHSTSIKQISIEPKTIHQLTTTNLDLTHDIYYRIILSEQGQKDIVSEEQKLVIK
;
A
#
# COMPACT_ATOMS: atom_id res chain seq x y z
N ASN A 1 -3.73 11.27 -29.68
CA ASN A 1 -3.04 12.21 -30.59
C ASN A 1 -1.82 11.49 -31.14
N ILE A 2 -1.76 11.31 -32.45
CA ILE A 2 -0.72 10.55 -33.14
C ILE A 2 -0.20 11.41 -34.28
N ASP A 3 1.09 11.68 -34.32
CA ASP A 3 1.71 12.58 -35.30
C ASP A 3 1.00 13.95 -35.40
N ASN A 4 0.57 14.50 -34.26
CA ASN A 4 -0.22 15.73 -34.14
C ASN A 4 -1.63 15.68 -34.79
N GLN A 5 -2.11 14.48 -35.13
CA GLN A 5 -3.44 14.24 -35.66
C GLN A 5 -4.37 13.58 -34.62
N ILE A 6 -5.65 13.95 -34.66
CA ILE A 6 -6.69 13.32 -33.85
C ILE A 6 -7.15 12.06 -34.60
N VAL A 7 -6.94 10.90 -33.97
CA VAL A 7 -7.32 9.59 -34.49
C VAL A 7 -8.19 8.92 -33.44
N LEU A 8 -9.37 8.46 -33.85
CA LEU A 8 -10.27 7.69 -33.00
C LEU A 8 -9.86 6.21 -33.12
N HIS A 9 -9.22 5.69 -32.08
CA HIS A 9 -8.69 4.33 -32.07
C HIS A 9 -9.40 3.47 -31.03
N CYS A 10 -9.71 2.22 -31.40
CA CYS A 10 -10.24 1.24 -30.48
C CYS A 10 -9.14 0.25 -30.07
N SER A 11 -8.57 0.40 -28.88
CA SER A 11 -7.52 -0.51 -28.37
C SER A 11 -8.00 -1.96 -28.19
N THR A 12 -9.31 -2.19 -28.11
CA THR A 12 -9.86 -3.55 -27.99
C THR A 12 -9.80 -4.33 -29.30
N CYS A 13 -10.13 -3.70 -30.44
CA CYS A 13 -10.16 -4.36 -31.74
C CYS A 13 -9.06 -3.88 -32.72
N GLY A 14 -8.24 -2.90 -32.32
CA GLY A 14 -7.15 -2.35 -33.13
C GLY A 14 -7.60 -1.51 -34.34
N SER A 15 -8.90 -1.35 -34.57
CA SER A 15 -9.40 -0.58 -35.71
C SER A 15 -9.32 0.93 -35.43
N SER A 16 -9.08 1.71 -36.48
CA SER A 16 -8.88 3.15 -36.38
C SER A 16 -9.81 3.90 -37.33
N PHE A 17 -10.32 5.04 -36.87
CA PHE A 17 -11.06 6.00 -37.68
C PHE A 17 -10.27 7.31 -37.79
N PHE A 18 -10.08 7.74 -39.02
CA PHE A 18 -9.34 8.93 -39.42
C PHE A 18 -10.31 9.93 -40.04
N ASP A 19 -10.15 11.21 -39.74
CA ASP A 19 -10.89 12.23 -40.49
C ASP A 19 -10.34 12.34 -41.93
N LYS A 20 -11.11 12.99 -42.79
CA LYS A 20 -10.79 13.18 -44.21
C LYS A 20 -9.32 13.58 -44.41
N GLY A 21 -8.58 12.76 -45.16
CA GLY A 21 -7.16 12.98 -45.48
C GLY A 21 -6.15 12.73 -44.35
N ILE A 22 -6.58 12.55 -43.09
CA ILE A 22 -5.66 12.35 -41.96
C ILE A 22 -4.86 11.05 -42.10
N ILE A 23 -5.48 9.99 -42.64
CA ILE A 23 -4.83 8.69 -42.82
C ILE A 23 -3.54 8.79 -43.65
N ASP A 24 -3.43 9.76 -44.55
CA ASP A 24 -2.24 9.94 -45.39
C ASP A 24 -1.09 10.63 -44.63
N HIS A 25 -1.42 11.46 -43.65
CA HIS A 25 -0.45 12.24 -42.87
C HIS A 25 0.20 11.47 -41.71
N ILE A 26 -0.34 10.33 -41.30
CA ILE A 26 0.32 9.51 -40.26
C ILE A 26 1.56 8.82 -40.82
N SER A 27 2.62 8.76 -40.01
CA SER A 27 3.87 8.09 -40.34
C SER A 27 3.69 6.56 -40.34
N PRO A 28 4.55 5.82 -41.06
CA PRO A 28 4.56 4.35 -41.00
C PRO A 28 4.80 3.79 -39.60
N VAL A 29 5.57 4.50 -38.75
CA VAL A 29 5.85 4.10 -37.36
C VAL A 29 4.57 4.17 -36.53
N SER A 30 3.83 5.26 -36.68
CA SER A 30 2.55 5.49 -36.00
C SER A 30 1.46 4.53 -36.48
N ALA A 31 1.39 4.26 -37.78
CA ALA A 31 0.49 3.26 -38.35
C ALA A 31 0.78 1.85 -37.80
N ARG A 32 2.06 1.49 -37.64
CA ARG A 32 2.45 0.22 -37.01
C ARG A 32 2.04 0.16 -35.54
N LYS A 33 2.30 1.23 -34.78
CA LYS A 33 1.90 1.30 -33.37
C LYS A 33 0.38 1.12 -33.21
N LEU A 34 -0.41 1.75 -34.06
CA LEU A 34 -1.87 1.60 -34.09
C LEU A 34 -2.32 0.18 -34.40
N ALA A 35 -1.67 -0.48 -35.36
CA ALA A 35 -1.98 -1.87 -35.70
C ALA A 35 -1.59 -2.86 -34.58
N GLU A 36 -0.48 -2.60 -33.90
CA GLU A 36 0.05 -3.44 -32.81
C GLU A 36 -0.64 -3.21 -31.45
N ASP A 37 -1.38 -2.11 -31.28
CA ASP A 37 -2.16 -1.82 -30.05
C ASP A 37 -3.44 -2.68 -29.93
N ALA A 38 -3.72 -3.54 -30.93
CA ALA A 38 -4.84 -4.47 -30.90
C ALA A 38 -4.68 -5.51 -29.78
N GLN A 39 -5.57 -5.48 -28.78
CA GLN A 39 -5.55 -6.44 -27.66
C GLN A 39 -6.42 -7.70 -27.90
N GLY A 40 -7.12 -7.78 -29.04
CA GLY A 40 -8.02 -8.89 -29.35
C GLY A 40 -8.24 -9.12 -30.86
N ASN A 41 -9.00 -10.15 -31.20
CA ASN A 41 -9.37 -10.45 -32.58
C ASN A 41 -10.45 -9.48 -33.06
N TYR A 42 -10.26 -8.85 -34.21
CA TYR A 42 -11.27 -7.97 -34.79
C TYR A 42 -12.31 -8.75 -35.59
N VAL A 43 -13.59 -8.39 -35.44
CA VAL A 43 -14.68 -8.98 -36.21
C VAL A 43 -14.74 -8.30 -37.58
N LEU A 44 -14.36 -9.06 -38.60
CA LEU A 44 -14.59 -8.74 -40.01
C LEU A 44 -16.08 -8.65 -40.27
N GLY A 45 -16.54 -7.55 -40.87
CA GLY A 45 -17.95 -7.35 -41.20
C GLY A 45 -18.19 -6.00 -41.86
N GLN A 46 -19.08 -5.96 -42.85
CA GLN A 46 -19.30 -4.81 -43.71
C GLN A 46 -20.17 -3.70 -43.09
N GLN A 47 -20.86 -3.99 -41.98
CA GLN A 47 -21.71 -3.00 -41.31
C GLN A 47 -20.96 -2.41 -40.11
N LYS A 48 -20.33 -1.26 -40.33
CA LYS A 48 -19.77 -0.41 -39.29
C LYS A 48 -20.45 0.95 -39.35
N THR A 49 -20.55 1.63 -38.22
CA THR A 49 -21.12 2.98 -38.14
C THR A 49 -20.02 3.99 -37.87
N CYS A 50 -20.17 5.18 -38.44
CA CYS A 50 -19.27 6.29 -38.19
C CYS A 50 -19.36 6.71 -36.71
N PRO A 51 -18.23 6.88 -36.01
CA PRO A 51 -18.25 7.30 -34.61
C PRO A 51 -18.67 8.77 -34.41
N LYS A 52 -18.76 9.56 -35.48
CA LYS A 52 -19.13 11.00 -35.41
C LYS A 52 -20.60 11.27 -35.70
N ASP A 53 -21.14 10.66 -36.75
CA ASP A 53 -22.50 10.94 -37.25
C ASP A 53 -23.41 9.71 -37.27
N HIS A 54 -22.90 8.54 -36.83
CA HIS A 54 -23.61 7.26 -36.81
C HIS A 54 -24.11 6.75 -38.15
N SER A 55 -23.74 7.39 -39.27
CA SER A 55 -24.07 6.91 -40.60
C SER A 55 -23.36 5.57 -40.90
N PRO A 56 -23.96 4.70 -41.72
CA PRO A 56 -23.33 3.44 -42.11
C PRO A 56 -22.10 3.73 -42.97
N LEU A 57 -20.98 3.10 -42.60
CA LEU A 57 -19.74 3.16 -43.35
C LEU A 57 -19.81 2.20 -44.53
N THR A 58 -19.47 2.68 -45.71
CA THR A 58 -19.52 1.93 -46.97
C THR A 58 -18.14 1.79 -47.57
N ALA A 59 -17.87 0.65 -48.20
CA ALA A 59 -16.66 0.53 -49.01
C ALA A 59 -16.68 1.59 -50.12
N PRO A 60 -15.55 2.27 -50.39
CA PRO A 60 -15.48 3.21 -51.50
C PRO A 60 -15.72 2.46 -52.82
N PRO A 61 -16.34 3.11 -53.82
CA PRO A 61 -16.47 2.51 -55.16
C PRO A 61 -15.08 2.12 -55.67
N ASP A 62 -15.00 0.98 -56.37
CA ASP A 62 -13.74 0.30 -56.77
C ASP A 62 -12.72 1.21 -57.51
N THR A 63 -13.15 2.36 -58.02
CA THR A 63 -12.32 3.35 -58.71
C THR A 63 -11.54 4.30 -57.80
N HIS A 64 -11.83 4.34 -56.49
CA HIS A 64 -11.25 5.32 -55.56
C HIS A 64 -10.46 4.70 -54.39
N ASN A 65 -10.23 3.39 -54.37
CA ASN A 65 -9.41 2.77 -53.33
C ASN A 65 -7.90 2.97 -53.64
N PRO A 66 -7.15 3.77 -52.86
CA PRO A 66 -5.73 4.01 -53.11
C PRO A 66 -4.86 2.76 -52.94
N SER A 67 -5.38 1.72 -52.28
CA SER A 67 -4.68 0.45 -52.09
C SER A 67 -5.63 -0.72 -52.30
N PRO A 68 -5.59 -1.41 -53.46
CA PRO A 68 -6.54 -2.47 -53.81
C PRO A 68 -6.44 -3.72 -52.91
N LYS A 69 -5.50 -3.75 -51.96
CA LYS A 69 -5.27 -4.84 -51.02
C LYS A 69 -5.74 -4.52 -49.59
N ALA A 70 -6.20 -3.30 -49.33
CA ALA A 70 -6.67 -2.85 -48.03
C ALA A 70 -8.19 -2.58 -48.09
N LEU A 71 -8.93 -3.12 -47.12
CA LEU A 71 -10.34 -2.78 -46.95
C LEU A 71 -10.47 -1.45 -46.21
N LEU A 72 -10.96 -0.45 -46.92
CA LEU A 72 -11.29 0.88 -46.39
C LEU A 72 -12.80 1.02 -46.31
N LEU A 73 -13.33 1.51 -45.20
CA LEU A 73 -14.73 1.89 -45.09
C LEU A 73 -14.81 3.41 -44.94
N THR A 74 -15.63 4.05 -45.76
CA THR A 74 -15.75 5.51 -45.84
C THR A 74 -17.11 5.96 -45.32
N CYS A 75 -17.12 7.10 -44.65
CA CYS A 75 -18.34 7.74 -44.20
C CYS A 75 -18.89 8.66 -45.30
N PRO A 76 -20.16 8.53 -45.74
CA PRO A 76 -20.71 9.39 -46.80
C PRO A 76 -20.89 10.85 -46.37
N THR A 77 -21.06 11.12 -45.07
CA THR A 77 -21.36 12.46 -44.54
C THR A 77 -20.11 13.24 -44.15
N CYS A 78 -19.22 12.68 -43.32
CA CYS A 78 -18.00 13.37 -42.86
C CYS A 78 -16.73 12.98 -43.63
N GLU A 79 -16.84 12.09 -44.62
CA GLU A 79 -15.72 11.61 -45.44
C GLU A 79 -14.54 11.00 -44.65
N GLY A 80 -14.78 10.60 -43.40
CA GLY A 80 -13.80 9.90 -42.59
C GLY A 80 -13.61 8.45 -43.05
N ILE A 81 -12.43 7.91 -42.72
CA ILE A 81 -11.97 6.58 -43.14
C ILE A 81 -11.81 5.69 -41.91
N PHE A 82 -12.54 4.60 -41.89
CA PHE A 82 -12.35 3.49 -40.97
C PHE A 82 -11.50 2.41 -41.63
N ILE A 83 -10.56 1.86 -40.87
CA ILE A 83 -9.63 0.86 -41.37
C ILE A 83 -9.27 -0.15 -40.27
N TYR A 84 -9.16 -1.41 -40.68
CA TYR A 84 -8.72 -2.50 -39.83
C TYR A 84 -7.20 -2.45 -39.62
N PRO A 85 -6.68 -3.00 -38.51
CA PRO A 85 -5.26 -2.93 -38.18
C PRO A 85 -4.36 -3.53 -39.29
N ASP A 86 -4.71 -4.69 -39.85
CA ASP A 86 -3.93 -5.32 -40.91
C ASP A 86 -4.02 -4.55 -42.23
N ASP A 87 -5.19 -3.99 -42.53
CA ASP A 87 -5.40 -3.19 -43.74
C ASP A 87 -4.69 -1.83 -43.65
N LEU A 88 -4.48 -1.30 -42.45
CA LEU A 88 -3.68 -0.09 -42.22
C LEU A 88 -2.21 -0.32 -42.55
N LEU A 89 -1.66 -1.48 -42.18
CA LEU A 89 -0.30 -1.85 -42.55
C LEU A 89 -0.16 -1.98 -44.07
N LYS A 90 -1.14 -2.62 -44.73
CA LYS A 90 -1.17 -2.75 -46.19
C LYS A 90 -1.31 -1.40 -46.89
N TYR A 91 -2.16 -0.51 -46.38
CA TYR A 91 -2.38 0.83 -46.91
C TYR A 91 -1.10 1.66 -46.88
N LYS A 92 -0.31 1.54 -45.80
CA LYS A 92 0.99 2.22 -45.65
C LYS A 92 2.18 1.48 -46.27
N HIS A 93 1.92 0.42 -47.05
CA HIS A 93 2.95 -0.44 -47.66
C HIS A 93 3.99 -0.97 -46.66
N ILE A 94 3.54 -1.26 -45.43
CA ILE A 94 4.39 -1.78 -44.36
C ILE A 94 4.41 -3.30 -44.46
N SER A 95 5.57 -3.87 -44.81
CA SER A 95 5.76 -5.32 -44.75
C SER A 95 5.55 -5.82 -43.31
N PRO A 96 4.81 -6.93 -43.10
CA PRO A 96 4.70 -7.52 -41.78
C PRO A 96 6.11 -7.93 -41.34
N LYS A 97 6.63 -7.33 -40.26
CA LYS A 97 7.85 -7.85 -39.65
C LYS A 97 7.50 -9.26 -39.17
N LYS A 98 8.28 -10.25 -39.61
CA LYS A 98 8.27 -11.61 -39.04
C LYS A 98 8.27 -11.43 -37.53
N ALA A 99 7.17 -11.79 -36.86
CA ALA A 99 7.06 -11.61 -35.44
C ALA A 99 8.16 -12.42 -34.78
N VAL A 100 9.22 -11.77 -34.31
CA VAL A 100 10.14 -12.38 -33.35
C VAL A 100 9.37 -12.35 -32.04
N PHE A 101 8.45 -13.30 -31.88
CA PHE A 101 7.96 -13.69 -30.57
C PHE A 101 9.18 -14.22 -29.82
N SER A 102 9.83 -13.36 -29.03
CA SER A 102 10.61 -13.80 -27.88
C SER A 102 9.61 -13.90 -26.73
N PRO A 103 9.11 -15.09 -26.37
CA PRO A 103 8.10 -15.23 -25.32
C PRO A 103 8.67 -14.95 -23.91
N ILE A 104 9.96 -14.59 -23.79
CA ILE A 104 10.68 -14.56 -22.51
C ILE A 104 10.99 -13.14 -22.04
N THR A 105 10.93 -12.12 -22.90
CA THR A 105 11.41 -10.77 -22.55
C THR A 105 10.32 -9.76 -22.16
N ARG A 106 9.03 -10.08 -22.32
CA ARG A 106 7.92 -9.17 -21.93
C ARG A 106 7.57 -9.20 -20.43
N LEU A 107 8.25 -10.01 -19.62
CA LEU A 107 7.93 -10.17 -18.19
C LEU A 107 9.01 -9.64 -17.25
N LEU A 108 9.96 -8.84 -17.73
CA LEU A 108 10.88 -8.14 -16.83
C LEU A 108 10.26 -6.79 -16.48
N PRO A 109 9.73 -6.63 -15.25
CA PRO A 109 9.16 -5.36 -14.84
C PRO A 109 10.25 -4.29 -14.93
N ALA A 110 9.86 -3.07 -15.32
CA ALA A 110 10.79 -1.96 -15.47
C ALA A 110 11.68 -1.83 -14.21
N PRO A 111 12.96 -1.38 -14.32
CA PRO A 111 13.89 -1.36 -13.20
C PRO A 111 13.37 -0.58 -11.98
N LYS A 112 12.51 0.43 -12.19
CA LYS A 112 11.80 1.15 -11.12
C LYS A 112 10.83 0.25 -10.34
N THR A 113 10.14 -0.65 -11.03
CA THR A 113 9.21 -1.62 -10.44
C THR A 113 9.96 -2.70 -9.65
N LEU A 114 11.13 -3.16 -10.13
CA LEU A 114 11.99 -4.08 -9.36
C LEU A 114 12.48 -3.45 -8.05
N PHE A 115 12.85 -2.17 -8.08
CA PHE A 115 13.24 -1.42 -6.89
C PHE A 115 12.08 -1.24 -5.89
N LEU A 116 10.87 -0.94 -6.38
CA LEU A 116 9.68 -0.84 -5.53
C LEU A 116 9.30 -2.19 -4.91
N LEU A 117 9.40 -3.28 -5.68
CA LEU A 117 9.13 -4.62 -5.18
C LEU A 117 10.16 -5.05 -4.13
N SER A 118 11.45 -4.75 -4.34
CA SER A 118 12.49 -5.10 -3.38
C SER A 118 12.38 -4.29 -2.08
N THR A 119 12.13 -2.99 -2.17
CA THR A 119 11.90 -2.14 -0.99
C THR A 119 10.65 -2.54 -0.23
N PHE A 120 9.55 -2.85 -0.92
CA PHE A 120 8.33 -3.36 -0.28
C PHE A 120 8.57 -4.72 0.41
N ALA A 121 9.31 -5.63 -0.21
CA ALA A 121 9.65 -6.93 0.37
C ALA A 121 10.51 -6.79 1.63
N VAL A 122 11.54 -5.93 1.60
CA VAL A 122 12.41 -5.66 2.76
C VAL A 122 11.63 -5.02 3.90
N LEU A 123 10.77 -4.04 3.61
CA LEU A 123 9.94 -3.39 4.63
C LEU A 123 8.92 -4.37 5.23
N SER A 124 8.28 -5.20 4.41
CA SER A 124 7.32 -6.20 4.88
C SER A 124 8.00 -7.24 5.77
N LEU A 125 9.19 -7.70 5.39
CA LEU A 125 9.97 -8.65 6.19
C LEU A 125 10.43 -8.01 7.51
N ALA A 126 10.86 -6.74 7.49
CA ALA A 126 11.23 -6.01 8.70
C ALA A 126 10.03 -5.87 9.65
N VAL A 127 8.83 -5.58 9.14
CA VAL A 127 7.61 -5.51 9.95
C VAL A 127 7.26 -6.89 10.54
N LEU A 128 7.32 -7.96 9.74
CA LEU A 128 7.02 -9.32 10.22
C LEU A 128 8.00 -9.79 11.29
N LEU A 129 9.29 -9.51 11.14
CA LEU A 129 10.31 -9.87 12.13
C LEU A 129 10.12 -9.10 13.46
N ASN A 130 9.60 -7.87 13.39
CA ASN A 130 9.38 -7.01 14.56
C ASN A 130 7.94 -7.02 15.09
N ILE A 131 7.01 -7.76 14.48
CA ILE A 131 5.61 -7.78 14.93
C ILE A 131 5.46 -8.40 16.32
N ASN A 132 6.33 -9.37 16.64
CA ASN A 132 6.35 -10.01 17.95
C ASN A 132 6.89 -9.08 19.04
N THR A 133 7.81 -8.17 18.73
CA THR A 133 8.33 -7.21 19.73
C THR A 133 7.35 -6.06 19.95
N ILE A 134 6.71 -5.57 18.87
CA ILE A 134 5.69 -4.51 18.96
C ILE A 134 4.43 -5.01 19.67
N SER A 135 3.90 -6.17 19.30
CA SER A 135 2.72 -6.75 19.96
C SER A 135 2.97 -7.11 21.42
N ARG A 136 4.16 -7.66 21.77
CA ARG A 136 4.49 -8.00 23.16
C ARG A 136 4.60 -6.79 24.08
N ASN A 137 4.98 -5.61 23.56
CA ASN A 137 5.10 -4.39 24.36
C ASN A 137 3.76 -3.66 24.52
N TYR A 138 2.89 -3.72 23.50
CA TYR A 138 1.56 -3.10 23.56
C TYR A 138 0.55 -3.95 24.36
N SER A 139 0.51 -5.27 24.15
CA SER A 139 -0.49 -6.12 24.80
C SER A 139 -0.23 -6.32 26.30
N GLY A 140 1.03 -6.25 26.75
CA GLY A 140 1.38 -6.43 28.16
C GLY A 140 1.08 -5.21 29.04
N THR A 141 1.24 -4.01 28.48
CA THR A 141 1.06 -2.74 29.19
C THR A 141 -0.41 -2.38 29.38
N THR A 142 -1.22 -2.49 28.32
CA THR A 142 -2.69 -2.30 28.44
C THR A 142 -3.29 -3.33 29.42
N ARG A 143 -2.88 -4.60 29.32
CA ARG A 143 -3.37 -5.67 30.19
C ARG A 143 -3.02 -5.46 31.67
N ALA A 144 -1.86 -4.89 31.97
CA ALA A 144 -1.47 -4.56 33.35
C ALA A 144 -2.39 -3.49 33.96
N ASN A 145 -2.68 -2.43 33.20
CA ASN A 145 -3.55 -1.33 33.64
C ASN A 145 -5.01 -1.76 33.81
N ASP A 146 -5.48 -2.73 33.02
CA ASP A 146 -6.82 -3.30 33.18
C ASP A 146 -6.95 -4.18 34.44
N ILE A 147 -5.84 -4.73 34.94
CA ILE A 147 -5.80 -5.63 36.10
C ILE A 147 -5.55 -4.87 37.40
N ILE A 148 -4.78 -3.77 37.34
CA ILE A 148 -4.37 -2.98 38.50
C ILE A 148 -5.40 -1.87 38.76
N SER A 149 -6.00 -1.85 39.95
CA SER A 149 -6.82 -0.71 40.39
C SER A 149 -5.99 0.56 40.47
N SER A 150 -6.62 1.74 40.46
CA SER A 150 -5.93 3.03 40.65
C SER A 150 -4.92 3.00 41.81
N VAL A 151 -3.66 3.29 41.51
CA VAL A 151 -2.58 3.30 42.50
C VAL A 151 -2.74 4.54 43.38
N THR A 152 -2.80 4.33 44.69
CA THR A 152 -2.83 5.41 45.68
C THR A 152 -1.43 5.60 46.25
N THR A 153 -0.94 6.83 46.16
CA THR A 153 0.39 7.26 46.60
C THR A 153 0.23 8.38 47.62
N THR A 154 0.70 8.14 48.84
CA THR A 154 0.66 9.12 49.94
C THR A 154 2.04 9.24 50.58
N SER A 155 2.29 10.34 51.27
CA SER A 155 3.54 10.59 52.01
C SER A 155 3.22 11.25 53.34
N ASP A 156 4.17 11.24 54.28
CA ASP A 156 4.06 12.13 55.45
C ASP A 156 4.25 13.60 55.04
N ASP A 157 3.83 14.51 55.94
CA ASP A 157 3.99 15.96 55.76
C ASP A 157 5.44 16.36 55.45
N ASN A 158 6.41 15.59 55.96
CA ASN A 158 7.84 15.82 55.76
C ASN A 158 8.45 15.04 54.57
N LYS A 159 7.64 14.36 53.75
CA LYS A 159 8.07 13.67 52.52
C LYS A 159 9.19 12.63 52.70
N ARG A 160 9.25 12.00 53.87
CA ARG A 160 10.28 11.03 54.27
C ARG A 160 9.97 9.60 53.84
N TYR A 161 8.70 9.26 53.68
CA TYR A 161 8.30 7.96 53.16
C TYR A 161 7.19 8.07 52.14
N VAL A 162 7.18 7.17 51.17
CA VAL A 162 6.08 6.99 50.22
C VAL A 162 5.38 5.70 50.57
N PHE A 163 4.07 5.81 50.78
CA PHE A 163 3.17 4.68 50.86
C PHE A 163 2.45 4.50 49.53
N LEU A 164 2.58 3.32 48.93
CA LEU A 164 1.86 2.92 47.72
C LEU A 164 0.88 1.80 48.06
N TYR A 165 -0.33 1.93 47.52
CA TYR A 165 -1.39 0.95 47.67
C TYR A 165 -2.13 0.73 46.34
N PHE A 166 -2.39 -0.54 46.01
CA PHE A 166 -3.28 -0.92 44.91
C PHE A 166 -3.81 -2.34 45.11
N LYS A 167 -4.83 -2.67 44.33
CA LYS A 167 -5.41 -4.01 44.22
C LYS A 167 -5.25 -4.54 42.81
N THR A 168 -5.26 -5.85 42.68
CA THR A 168 -5.29 -6.57 41.41
C THR A 168 -6.55 -7.43 41.34
N VAL A 169 -7.07 -7.65 40.12
CA VAL A 169 -8.26 -8.51 39.90
C VAL A 169 -7.96 -9.97 40.28
N THR A 170 -6.74 -10.44 40.05
CA THR A 170 -6.27 -11.80 40.38
C THR A 170 -4.97 -11.74 41.20
N PRO A 171 -4.64 -12.78 42.01
CA PRO A 171 -3.45 -12.74 42.86
C PRO A 171 -2.13 -12.77 42.07
N PHE A 172 -1.19 -11.87 42.38
CA PHE A 172 0.15 -11.83 41.77
C PHE A 172 1.28 -11.64 42.78
N ALA A 173 2.44 -12.23 42.51
CA ALA A 173 3.67 -11.78 43.15
C ALA A 173 4.05 -10.44 42.50
N THR A 174 4.46 -9.44 43.28
CA THR A 174 4.56 -8.08 42.76
C THR A 174 5.84 -7.38 43.20
N SER A 175 6.46 -6.69 42.26
CA SER A 175 7.54 -5.75 42.51
C SER A 175 7.24 -4.41 41.84
N ILE A 176 7.91 -3.36 42.28
CA ILE A 176 7.84 -2.04 41.67
C ILE A 176 9.24 -1.58 41.32
N LYS A 177 9.39 -1.08 40.10
CA LYS A 177 10.62 -0.44 39.63
C LYS A 177 10.43 1.06 39.65
N PHE A 178 11.24 1.75 40.44
CA PHE A 178 11.38 3.20 40.41
C PHE A 178 12.51 3.60 39.46
N ASN A 179 12.27 4.68 38.72
CA ASN A 179 13.18 5.28 37.78
C ASN A 179 13.28 6.77 38.12
N ASP A 180 14.42 7.17 38.65
CA ASP A 180 14.72 8.57 38.91
C ASP A 180 15.34 9.16 37.64
N LYS A 181 14.58 10.00 36.94
CA LYS A 181 15.04 10.63 35.69
C LYS A 181 16.05 11.75 35.96
N THR A 182 16.10 12.30 37.18
CA THR A 182 17.04 13.34 37.59
C THR A 182 18.44 12.75 37.79
N THR A 183 18.55 11.59 38.46
CA THR A 183 19.84 10.93 38.72
C THR A 183 20.18 9.80 37.74
N HIS A 184 19.26 9.48 36.83
CA HIS A 184 19.32 8.30 35.94
C HIS A 184 19.48 6.96 36.69
N SER A 185 19.07 6.93 37.96
CA SER A 185 19.16 5.73 38.79
C SER A 185 17.85 4.93 38.73
N THR A 186 17.98 3.61 38.92
CA THR A 186 16.82 2.73 39.02
C THR A 186 16.90 1.90 40.28
N SER A 187 15.76 1.68 40.93
CA SER A 187 15.67 0.81 42.10
C SER A 187 14.44 -0.09 41.97
N ILE A 188 14.58 -1.34 42.41
CA ILE A 188 13.48 -2.31 42.42
C ILE A 188 13.16 -2.63 43.87
N LYS A 189 11.88 -2.57 44.22
CA LYS A 189 11.37 -2.94 45.54
C LYS A 189 10.37 -4.07 45.40
N GLN A 190 10.59 -5.14 46.15
CA GLN A 190 9.64 -6.23 46.23
C GLN A 190 8.46 -5.81 47.11
N ILE A 191 7.23 -6.02 46.62
CA ILE A 191 6.00 -5.76 47.38
C ILE A 191 5.49 -7.06 48.00
N SER A 192 5.36 -8.10 47.17
CA SER A 192 4.92 -9.43 47.62
C SER A 192 5.67 -10.53 46.87
N ILE A 193 6.25 -11.48 47.59
CA ILE A 193 6.86 -12.68 46.99
C ILE A 193 5.77 -13.70 46.67
N GLU A 194 4.78 -13.82 47.56
CA GLU A 194 3.62 -14.67 47.36
C GLU A 194 2.51 -13.94 46.58
N PRO A 195 1.74 -14.66 45.75
CA PRO A 195 0.59 -14.08 45.06
C PRO A 195 -0.48 -13.52 46.00
N LYS A 196 -0.76 -12.23 45.88
CA LYS A 196 -1.79 -11.51 46.66
C LYS A 196 -2.61 -10.62 45.75
N THR A 197 -3.83 -10.26 46.18
CA THR A 197 -4.71 -9.30 45.47
C THR A 197 -4.62 -7.89 46.02
N ILE A 198 -4.04 -7.71 47.22
CA ILE A 198 -3.85 -6.42 47.88
C ILE A 198 -2.35 -6.22 48.05
N HIS A 199 -1.86 -5.08 47.57
CA HIS A 199 -0.45 -4.76 47.51
C HIS A 199 -0.21 -3.43 48.23
N GLN A 200 0.76 -3.43 49.14
CA GLN A 200 1.15 -2.26 49.90
C GLN A 200 2.66 -2.21 50.03
N LEU A 201 3.24 -1.03 49.81
CA LEU A 201 4.67 -0.80 49.97
C LEU A 201 4.89 0.54 50.67
N THR A 202 5.73 0.53 51.70
CA THR A 202 6.29 1.75 52.30
C THR A 202 7.77 1.80 51.97
N THR A 203 8.24 2.92 51.42
CA THR A 203 9.68 3.11 51.13
C THR A 203 10.16 4.51 51.50
N THR A 204 11.37 4.60 52.02
CA THR A 204 12.01 5.83 52.52
C THR A 204 13.17 6.32 51.64
N ASN A 205 13.52 5.56 50.60
CA ASN A 205 14.75 5.77 49.84
C ASN A 205 14.47 6.46 48.50
N LEU A 206 13.50 7.37 48.47
CA LEU A 206 13.12 8.13 47.29
C LEU A 206 13.23 9.61 47.62
N ASP A 207 13.99 10.35 46.82
CA ASP A 207 14.05 11.80 46.94
C ASP A 207 12.85 12.41 46.20
N LEU A 208 11.85 12.85 46.95
CA LEU A 208 10.59 13.38 46.38
C LEU A 208 10.73 14.77 45.77
N THR A 209 11.94 15.34 45.75
CA THR A 209 12.25 16.53 44.94
C THR A 209 12.62 16.18 43.50
N HIS A 210 12.95 14.92 43.21
CA HIS A 210 13.34 14.46 41.89
C HIS A 210 12.14 14.05 41.02
N ASP A 211 12.37 13.97 39.70
CA ASP A 211 11.40 13.45 38.74
C ASP A 211 11.39 11.91 38.76
N ILE A 212 10.65 11.35 39.71
CA ILE A 212 10.51 9.91 39.91
C ILE A 212 9.33 9.36 39.12
N TYR A 213 9.60 8.28 38.39
CA TYR A 213 8.61 7.48 37.69
C TYR A 213 8.62 6.05 38.22
N TYR A 214 7.51 5.33 38.09
CA TYR A 214 7.43 3.93 38.49
C TYR A 214 6.72 3.05 37.47
N ARG A 215 7.03 1.75 37.53
CA ARG A 215 6.31 0.66 36.85
C ARG A 215 6.07 -0.47 37.83
N ILE A 216 4.86 -1.01 37.83
CA ILE A 216 4.49 -2.20 38.60
C ILE A 216 4.75 -3.42 37.73
N ILE A 217 5.38 -4.43 38.30
CA ILE A 217 5.72 -5.70 37.65
C ILE A 217 4.97 -6.80 38.40
N LEU A 218 4.00 -7.42 37.72
CA LEU A 218 3.22 -8.54 38.20
C LEU A 218 3.83 -9.84 37.66
N SER A 219 4.17 -10.75 38.55
CA SER A 219 4.75 -12.06 38.24
C SER A 219 3.78 -13.17 38.59
N GLU A 220 3.58 -14.08 37.65
CA GLU A 220 2.76 -15.29 37.79
C GLU A 220 3.64 -16.52 37.56
N GLN A 221 3.47 -17.56 38.38
CA GLN A 221 4.34 -18.75 38.33
C GLN A 221 4.31 -19.39 36.94
N GLY A 222 5.48 -19.51 36.31
CA GLY A 222 5.65 -20.13 35.00
C GLY A 222 5.18 -19.29 33.81
N GLN A 223 4.73 -18.05 34.04
CA GLN A 223 4.36 -17.11 32.98
C GLN A 223 5.32 -15.92 32.91
N LYS A 224 5.28 -15.21 31.79
CA LYS A 224 6.05 -13.98 31.59
C LYS A 224 5.44 -12.85 32.42
N ASP A 225 6.29 -12.03 33.03
CA ASP A 225 5.87 -10.87 33.80
C ASP A 225 4.98 -9.90 32.99
N ILE A 226 3.95 -9.39 33.65
CA ILE A 226 3.05 -8.36 33.17
C ILE A 226 3.51 -7.02 33.78
N VAL A 227 3.79 -6.02 32.94
CA VAL A 227 4.41 -4.75 33.38
C VAL A 227 3.49 -3.58 33.06
N SER A 228 3.21 -2.74 34.06
CA SER A 228 2.41 -1.53 33.89
C SER A 228 3.12 -0.47 33.05
N GLU A 229 2.34 0.49 32.56
CA GLU A 229 2.89 1.71 31.98
C GLU A 229 3.73 2.50 32.99
N GLU A 230 4.66 3.31 32.47
CA GLU A 230 5.47 4.22 33.29
C GLU A 230 4.59 5.38 33.76
N GLN A 231 4.40 5.50 35.08
CA GLN A 231 3.62 6.57 35.68
C GLN A 231 4.52 7.49 36.49
N LYS A 232 4.28 8.81 36.41
CA LYS A 232 4.97 9.77 37.28
C LYS A 232 4.49 9.57 38.72
N LEU A 233 5.41 9.51 39.67
CA LEU A 233 5.08 9.47 41.08
C LEU A 233 4.49 10.83 41.49
N VAL A 234 3.19 10.85 41.76
CA VAL A 234 2.48 12.04 42.27
C VAL A 234 2.01 11.73 43.69
N ILE A 235 2.49 12.48 44.68
CA ILE A 235 2.04 12.36 46.06
C ILE A 235 0.73 13.15 46.19
N LYS A 236 -0.34 12.48 46.66
CA LYS A 236 -1.58 13.15 47.06
C LYS A 236 -1.54 13.54 48.52
#